data_AF-A0A8X7RI49-F1
#
_entry.id   AF-A0A8X7RI49-F1
#
_cell.length_a   1.000
_cell.length_b   1.000
_cell.length_c   1.000
_cell.angle_alpha   90.00
_cell.angle_beta   90.00
_cell.angle_gamma   90.00
#
_symmetry.space_group_name_H-M   'P 1'
#
loop_
_entity.id
_entity.type
_entity.pdbx_description
1 polymer ?
#
loop_
_entity_poly.entity_id
_entity_poly.type
_entity_poly.pdbx_seq_one_letter_code
_entity_poly.pdbx_strand_id
1 'polypeptide(L)'
;MKLDAVLLLCCVLFSLAPSLIVAEIRPWCPSRKQTFDGSCKKDFTQCFDDLKATWASVGDLGPTDCTCTSQPQNKRLCYCRYLPCPS
;
A
#
# COMPACT_ATOMS: atom_id res chain seq x y z
N MET A 1 2.74 0.11 -46.64
CA MET A 1 3.89 0.28 -45.72
C MET A 1 3.89 1.69 -45.09
N LYS A 2 2.89 2.01 -44.27
CA LYS A 2 2.84 3.28 -43.50
C LYS A 2 1.81 3.21 -42.36
N LEU A 3 1.67 2.03 -41.75
CA LEU A 3 0.81 1.81 -40.57
C LEU A 3 1.58 1.19 -39.41
N ASP A 4 2.66 0.45 -39.68
CA ASP A 4 3.54 -0.13 -38.65
C ASP A 4 4.21 0.90 -37.73
N ALA A 5 4.62 2.05 -38.26
CA ALA A 5 5.39 3.02 -37.48
C ALA A 5 4.56 3.70 -36.37
N VAL A 6 3.24 3.82 -36.55
CA VAL A 6 2.36 4.45 -35.56
C VAL A 6 2.06 3.48 -34.42
N LEU A 7 1.91 2.19 -34.73
CA LEU A 7 1.64 1.16 -33.71
C LEU A 7 2.82 0.99 -32.75
N LEU A 8 4.05 1.01 -33.28
CA LEU A 8 5.28 0.88 -32.49
C LEU A 8 5.49 2.06 -31.53
N LEU A 9 5.12 3.28 -31.93
CA LEU A 9 5.27 4.46 -31.08
C LEU A 9 4.34 4.41 -29.84
N CYS A 10 3.14 3.84 -29.98
CA CYS A 10 2.20 3.65 -28.87
C CYS A 10 2.70 2.62 -27.83
N CYS A 11 3.38 1.55 -28.27
CA CYS A 11 3.89 0.51 -27.38
C CYS A 11 5.03 1.00 -26.48
N VAL A 12 5.90 1.87 -26.99
CA VAL A 12 7.00 2.45 -26.20
C VAL A 12 6.47 3.44 -25.15
N LEU A 13 5.45 4.23 -25.49
CA LEU A 13 4.86 5.20 -24.56
C LEU A 13 4.13 4.53 -23.38
N PHE A 14 3.47 3.38 -23.60
CA PHE A 14 2.82 2.62 -22.52
C PHE A 14 3.83 1.94 -21.59
N SER A 15 5.04 1.63 -22.08
CA SER A 15 6.11 1.01 -21.28
C SER A 15 6.78 1.99 -20.31
N LEU A 16 6.63 3.29 -20.57
CA LEU A 16 7.16 4.38 -19.74
C LEU A 16 6.14 4.93 -18.75
N ALA A 17 4.90 4.45 -18.75
CA ALA A 17 3.98 4.78 -17.68
C ALA A 17 4.63 4.28 -16.37
N PRO A 18 4.99 5.19 -15.44
CA PRO A 18 5.39 4.75 -14.11
C PRO A 18 4.24 3.86 -13.65
N SER A 19 4.56 2.68 -13.14
CA SER A 19 3.64 2.00 -12.25
C SER A 19 3.38 2.98 -11.11
N LEU A 20 2.38 3.84 -11.30
CA LEU A 20 1.74 4.59 -10.25
C LEU A 20 1.19 3.48 -9.38
N ILE A 21 1.99 3.06 -8.41
CA ILE A 21 1.54 2.32 -7.24
C ILE A 21 0.66 3.34 -6.52
N VAL A 22 -0.54 3.56 -7.07
CA VAL A 22 -1.62 4.21 -6.38
C VAL A 22 -1.80 3.32 -5.17
N ALA A 23 -1.38 3.81 -4.00
CA ALA A 23 -1.69 3.15 -2.75
C ALA A 23 -3.20 2.92 -2.77
N GLU A 24 -3.60 1.65 -2.85
CA GLU A 24 -5.00 1.29 -3.00
C GLU A 24 -5.75 1.92 -1.83
N ILE A 25 -6.63 2.87 -2.11
CA ILE A 25 -7.40 3.55 -1.07
C ILE A 25 -8.34 2.49 -0.49
N ARG A 26 -8.04 2.05 0.73
CA ARG A 26 -8.82 1.06 1.47
C ARG A 26 -9.79 1.77 2.40
N PRO A 27 -10.99 1.20 2.63
CA PRO A 27 -11.90 1.72 3.65
C PRO A 27 -11.20 1.73 5.00
N TRP A 28 -11.50 2.73 5.83
CA TRP A 28 -10.95 2.79 7.18
C TRP A 28 -11.39 1.52 7.95
N CYS A 29 -10.40 0.82 8.51
CA CYS A 29 -10.52 -0.46 9.24
C CYS A 29 -10.94 -1.73 8.47
N PRO A 30 -10.18 -2.22 7.47
CA PRO A 30 -10.43 -3.54 6.90
C PRO A 30 -9.69 -4.59 7.74
N SER A 31 -10.32 -5.09 8.81
CA SER A 31 -9.68 -5.96 9.82
C SER A 31 -8.44 -5.32 10.48
N ARG A 32 -8.15 -5.64 11.74
CA ARG A 32 -6.93 -5.11 12.41
C ARG A 32 -5.62 -5.62 11.78
N LYS A 33 -5.71 -6.43 10.72
CA LYS A 33 -4.62 -7.10 10.02
C LYS A 33 -4.58 -6.65 8.56
N GLN A 34 -3.41 -6.29 8.07
CA GLN A 34 -3.21 -5.95 6.66
C GLN A 34 -1.90 -6.48 6.12
N THR A 35 -1.93 -6.87 4.85
CA THR A 35 -0.71 -7.30 4.15
C THR A 35 -0.24 -6.19 3.24
N PHE A 36 1.04 -5.84 3.36
CA PHE A 36 1.73 -4.89 2.51
C PHE A 36 2.92 -5.55 1.83
N ASP A 37 3.39 -4.99 0.73
CA ASP A 37 4.63 -5.42 0.10
C ASP A 37 5.86 -4.92 0.88
N GLY A 38 6.95 -5.67 0.77
CA GLY A 38 8.20 -5.46 1.49
C GLY A 38 8.28 -6.18 2.84
N SER A 39 9.46 -6.16 3.45
CA SER A 39 9.70 -6.73 4.78
C SER A 39 9.40 -5.73 5.90
N CYS A 40 9.36 -6.24 7.13
CA CYS A 40 9.28 -5.40 8.33
C CYS A 40 10.60 -4.69 8.59
N LYS A 41 10.53 -3.38 8.85
CA LYS A 41 11.65 -2.60 9.41
C LYS A 41 11.67 -2.77 10.93
N LYS A 42 12.79 -2.39 11.55
CA LYS A 42 12.94 -2.39 13.03
C LYS A 42 11.97 -1.43 13.73
N ASP A 43 11.47 -0.44 13.00
CA ASP A 43 10.53 0.54 13.52
C ASP A 43 9.09 0.07 13.31
N PHE A 44 8.36 -0.12 14.41
CA PHE A 44 6.99 -0.61 14.42
C PHE A 44 5.99 0.44 13.91
N THR A 45 6.40 1.71 13.80
CA THR A 45 5.58 2.81 13.25
C THR A 45 5.26 2.61 11.77
N GLN A 46 6.09 1.86 11.04
CA GLN A 46 5.91 1.59 9.61
C GLN A 46 4.50 1.07 9.29
N CYS A 47 4.01 0.10 10.05
CA CYS A 47 2.68 -0.48 9.81
C CYS A 47 1.55 0.53 9.99
N PHE A 48 1.67 1.39 10.99
CA PHE A 48 0.69 2.44 11.23
C PHE A 48 0.70 3.48 10.11
N ASP A 49 1.89 3.86 9.64
CA ASP A 49 2.05 4.81 8.54
C ASP A 49 1.53 4.27 7.21
N ASP A 50 1.84 3.01 6.88
CA ASP A 50 1.33 2.35 5.67
C ASP A 50 -0.20 2.26 5.69
N LEU A 51 -0.78 1.90 6.85
CA LEU A 51 -2.22 1.83 7.04
C LEU A 51 -2.88 3.20 6.86
N LYS A 52 -2.37 4.23 7.53
CA LYS A 52 -2.84 5.62 7.37
C LYS A 52 -2.78 6.08 5.92
N ALA A 53 -1.69 5.75 5.19
CA ALA A 53 -1.53 6.10 3.79
C ALA A 53 -2.59 5.45 2.88
N THR A 54 -3.15 4.30 3.27
CA THR A 54 -4.24 3.66 2.54
C THR A 54 -5.63 4.19 2.89
N TRP A 55 -5.81 4.91 4.00
CA TRP A 55 -7.14 5.38 4.39
C TRP A 55 -7.48 6.75 3.80
N ALA A 56 -8.72 6.91 3.36
CA ALA A 56 -9.24 8.21 2.97
C ALA A 56 -9.53 9.08 4.22
N SER A 57 -8.81 10.20 4.36
CA SER A 57 -9.08 11.33 5.27
C SER A 57 -9.67 10.98 6.65
N VAL A 58 -8.95 10.18 7.44
CA VAL A 58 -9.39 9.78 8.80
C VAL A 58 -8.87 10.70 9.92
N GLY A 59 -8.09 11.73 9.56
CA GLY A 59 -7.42 12.59 10.55
C GLY A 59 -6.33 11.86 11.33
N ASP A 60 -5.85 12.47 12.41
CA ASP A 60 -4.84 11.87 13.28
C ASP A 60 -5.50 10.96 14.32
N LEU A 61 -5.20 9.66 14.26
CA LEU A 61 -5.79 8.64 15.13
C LEU A 61 -4.93 8.34 16.37
N GLY A 62 -3.79 9.02 16.52
CA GLY A 62 -2.84 8.78 17.61
C GLY A 62 -2.06 7.48 17.47
N PRO A 63 -1.10 7.22 18.39
CA PRO A 63 -0.26 6.04 18.31
C PRO A 63 -1.09 4.77 18.55
N THR A 64 -0.81 3.73 17.75
CA THR A 64 -1.43 2.41 17.93
C THR A 64 -0.35 1.34 18.06
N ASP A 65 -0.60 0.34 18.90
CA ASP A 65 0.28 -0.81 19.09
C ASP A 65 0.19 -1.71 17.84
N CYS A 66 1.17 -1.54 16.94
CA CYS A 66 1.27 -2.28 15.70
C CYS A 66 2.41 -3.28 15.74
N THR A 67 2.10 -4.53 15.42
CA THR A 67 3.08 -5.60 15.21
C THR A 67 3.31 -5.78 13.71
N CYS A 68 4.56 -5.97 13.31
CA CYS A 68 4.92 -6.31 11.95
C CYS A 68 5.52 -7.72 11.90
N THR A 69 5.01 -8.58 11.04
CA THR A 69 5.56 -9.92 10.78
C THR A 69 5.94 -10.04 9.30
N SER A 70 7.21 -10.33 9.01
CA SER A 70 7.65 -10.59 7.64
C SER A 70 7.04 -11.90 7.13
N GLN A 71 6.54 -11.87 5.90
CA GLN A 71 5.89 -12.99 5.21
C GLN A 71 6.72 -13.41 3.99
N PRO A 72 6.52 -14.64 3.46
CA PRO A 72 7.10 -15.07 2.20
C PRO A 72 6.74 -14.13 1.04
N GLN A 73 7.50 -14.23 -0.07
CA GLN A 73 7.28 -13.43 -1.30
C GLN A 73 7.44 -11.91 -1.10
N ASN A 74 8.34 -11.50 -0.19
CA ASN A 74 8.61 -10.09 0.09
C ASN A 74 7.33 -9.34 0.49
N LYS A 75 6.56 -9.90 1.42
CA LYS A 75 5.38 -9.28 2.00
C LYS A 75 5.55 -9.11 3.51
N ARG A 76 4.74 -8.26 4.12
CA ARG A 76 4.63 -8.10 5.58
C ARG A 76 3.17 -8.11 6.00
N LEU A 77 2.91 -8.75 7.13
CA LEU A 77 1.64 -8.70 7.84
C LEU A 77 1.76 -7.67 8.96
N CYS A 78 0.99 -6.60 8.84
CA CYS A 78 0.81 -5.59 9.86
C CYS A 78 -0.43 -5.90 10.68
N TYR A 79 -0.31 -5.88 12.00
CA TYR A 79 -1.43 -6.06 12.93
C TYR A 79 -1.45 -4.95 13.97
N CYS A 80 -2.48 -4.10 13.97
CA CYS A 80 -2.61 -3.00 14.92
C CYS A 80 -3.72 -3.28 15.92
N ARG A 81 -3.35 -3.63 17.16
CA ARG A 81 -4.28 -4.14 18.19
C ARG A 81 -5.33 -3.12 18.60
N TYR A 82 -4.90 -1.87 18.77
CA TYR A 82 -5.72 -0.76 19.27
C TYR A 82 -6.14 0.22 18.19
N LEU A 83 -6.22 -0.25 16.94
CA LEU A 83 -6.68 0.60 15.86
C LEU A 83 -8.13 1.04 16.11
N PRO A 84 -8.40 2.35 16.31
CA PRO A 84 -9.76 2.83 16.46
C PRO A 84 -10.45 2.65 15.10
N CYS A 85 -11.62 2.02 15.13
CA CYS A 85 -12.48 1.79 13.97
C CYS A 85 -13.84 2.41 14.26
N PRO A 86 -14.52 2.99 13.26
CA PRO A 86 -15.88 3.45 13.44
C PRO A 86 -16.76 2.23 13.73
N SER A 87 -17.73 2.43 14.64
CA SER A 87 -18.72 1.41 15.00
C SER A 87 -19.78 1.26 13.92
#